data_AF-A0AA37R8U5-F1
#
_entry.id   AF-A0AA37R8U5-F1
#
_cell.length_a   1.000
_cell.length_b   1.000
_cell.length_c   1.000
_cell.angle_alpha   90.00
_cell.angle_beta   90.00
_cell.angle_gamma   90.00
#
_symmetry.space_group_name_H-M   'P 1'
#
loop_
_entity.id
_entity.type
_entity.pdbx_description
1 polymer ?
#
loop_
_entity_poly.entity_id
_entity_poly.type
_entity_poly.pdbx_seq_one_letter_code
_entity_poly.pdbx_strand_id
1 'polypeptide(L)'
;MKKSHGPAFKKAVIELDKCPLCRGRAVTQGVFHELPCGNCHASGFVAAATGQALALDELVTQLSIRLQAATRQIEQLKNPQASGPEATYQGSNRRGAGGTNYTGD
;
A
#
# COMPACT_ATOMS: atom_id res chain seq x y z
N MET A 1 2.60 27.84 -23.60
CA MET A 1 3.43 26.67 -23.27
C MET A 1 3.78 26.72 -21.79
N LYS A 2 3.13 25.91 -20.93
CA LYS A 2 3.44 25.88 -19.50
C LYS A 2 4.76 25.15 -19.30
N LYS A 3 5.82 25.88 -18.95
CA LYS A 3 7.10 25.32 -18.59
C LYS A 3 6.97 24.75 -17.17
N SER A 4 6.83 23.43 -17.06
CA SER A 4 6.94 22.74 -15.77
C SER A 4 8.42 22.49 -15.52
N HIS A 5 8.99 23.21 -14.56
CA HIS A 5 10.38 23.01 -14.12
C HIS A 5 10.37 22.25 -12.80
N GLY A 6 11.11 21.14 -12.75
CA GLY A 6 11.32 20.33 -11.55
C GLY A 6 10.57 18.99 -11.54
N PRO A 7 11.11 17.98 -10.85
CA PRO A 7 10.40 16.73 -10.62
C PRO A 7 9.11 16.98 -9.82
N ALA A 8 8.07 16.19 -10.09
CA ALA A 8 6.79 16.33 -9.40
C ALA A 8 6.94 16.19 -7.87
N PHE A 9 6.16 16.95 -7.10
CA PHE A 9 6.16 16.91 -5.62
C PHE A 9 5.87 15.51 -5.05
N LYS A 10 5.20 14.65 -5.82
CA LYS A 10 4.97 13.25 -5.50
C LYS A 10 5.19 12.42 -6.77
N LYS A 11 5.80 11.24 -6.62
CA LYS A 11 5.81 10.22 -7.67
C LYS A 11 4.36 9.88 -8.03
N ALA A 12 4.06 9.86 -9.33
CA ALA A 12 2.74 9.47 -9.82
C ALA A 12 2.49 8.00 -9.45
N VAL A 13 1.32 7.69 -8.90
CA VAL A 13 0.95 6.29 -8.65
C VAL A 13 0.47 5.70 -9.97
N ILE A 14 1.17 4.68 -10.44
CA ILE A 14 0.82 3.94 -11.64
C ILE A 14 -0.11 2.81 -11.24
N GLU A 15 -1.21 2.65 -11.97
CA GLU A 15 -2.10 1.53 -11.77
C GLU A 15 -1.42 0.22 -12.22
N LEU A 16 -1.33 -0.73 -11.31
CA LEU A 16 -0.67 -2.02 -11.51
C LEU A 16 -1.70 -3.14 -11.60
N ASP A 17 -1.62 -3.92 -12.67
CA ASP A 17 -2.41 -5.16 -12.83
C ASP A 17 -1.52 -6.40 -12.67
N LYS A 18 -2.14 -7.55 -12.39
CA LYS A 18 -1.44 -8.83 -12.29
C LYS A 18 -0.83 -9.17 -13.65
N CYS A 19 0.43 -9.59 -13.64
CA CYS A 19 1.11 -10.06 -14.83
C CYS A 19 0.32 -11.24 -15.43
N PRO A 20 -0.08 -11.20 -16.71
CA PRO A 20 -0.90 -12.26 -17.32
C PRO A 20 -0.15 -13.58 -17.44
N LEU A 21 1.18 -13.56 -17.55
CA LEU A 21 1.99 -14.78 -17.68
C LEU A 21 2.13 -15.57 -16.37
N CYS A 22 2.48 -14.89 -15.27
CA CYS A 22 2.62 -15.56 -13.97
C CYS A 22 1.37 -15.43 -13.07
N ARG A 23 0.33 -14.75 -13.53
CA ARG A 23 -0.94 -14.50 -12.80
C ARG A 23 -0.72 -13.86 -11.43
N GLY A 24 0.30 -13.01 -11.32
CA GLY A 24 0.67 -12.36 -10.06
C GLY A 24 1.57 -13.15 -9.13
N ARG A 25 2.00 -14.37 -9.50
CA ARG A 25 2.86 -15.20 -8.64
C ARG A 25 4.32 -14.79 -8.63
N ALA A 26 4.73 -13.86 -9.50
CA ALA A 26 6.13 -13.48 -9.73
C ALA A 26 7.05 -14.59 -10.28
N VAL A 27 6.59 -15.83 -10.33
CA VAL A 27 7.34 -16.99 -10.82
C VAL A 27 6.55 -17.78 -11.87
N THR A 28 7.26 -18.53 -12.69
CA THR A 28 6.73 -19.47 -13.68
C THR A 28 7.25 -20.87 -13.40
N GLN A 29 6.45 -21.90 -13.68
CA GLN A 29 6.86 -23.29 -13.48
C GLN A 29 7.89 -23.71 -14.54
N GLY A 30 9.12 -23.99 -14.13
CA GLY A 30 10.10 -24.70 -14.94
C GLY A 30 9.91 -26.22 -14.85
N VAL A 31 10.80 -26.98 -15.49
CA VAL A 31 10.73 -28.45 -15.50
C VAL A 31 10.91 -29.04 -14.09
N PHE A 32 11.74 -28.41 -13.24
CA PHE A 32 12.08 -28.93 -11.92
C PHE A 32 11.91 -27.92 -10.78
N HIS A 33 11.79 -26.62 -11.08
CA HIS A 33 11.75 -25.55 -10.07
C HIS A 33 11.00 -24.33 -10.60
N GLU A 34 10.60 -23.45 -9.69
CA GLU A 34 10.06 -22.15 -10.03
C GLU A 34 11.16 -21.23 -10.56
N LEU A 35 10.89 -20.55 -11.67
CA LEU A 35 11.78 -19.58 -12.28
C LEU A 35 11.20 -18.17 -12.12
N PRO A 36 12.04 -17.15 -11.87
CA PRO A 36 11.59 -15.76 -11.86
C PRO A 36 10.88 -15.40 -13.17
N CYS A 37 9.69 -14.80 -13.09
CA CYS A 37 8.95 -14.41 -14.27
C CYS A 37 9.63 -13.23 -14.96
N GLY A 38 10.28 -13.48 -16.11
CA GLY A 38 10.98 -12.45 -16.89
C GLY A 38 10.07 -11.32 -17.40
N ASN A 39 8.78 -11.59 -17.62
CA ASN A 39 7.84 -10.62 -18.20
C ASN A 39 7.37 -9.53 -17.22
N CYS A 40 7.64 -9.68 -15.93
CA CYS A 40 7.23 -8.70 -14.91
C CYS A 40 8.35 -8.38 -13.92
N HIS A 41 9.61 -8.66 -14.30
CA HIS A 41 10.77 -8.57 -13.42
C HIS A 41 10.55 -9.26 -12.07
N ALA A 42 9.90 -10.43 -12.09
CA ALA A 42 9.55 -11.19 -10.90
C ALA A 42 8.83 -10.39 -9.80
N SER A 43 8.03 -9.39 -10.18
CA SER A 43 7.17 -8.67 -9.24
C SER A 43 5.74 -9.22 -9.16
N GLY A 44 5.31 -9.93 -10.20
CA GLY A 44 3.91 -10.30 -10.38
C GLY A 44 3.03 -9.19 -10.95
N PHE A 45 3.58 -8.00 -11.24
CA PHE A 45 2.79 -6.85 -11.70
C PHE A 45 3.30 -6.26 -13.01
N VAL A 46 2.36 -5.70 -13.78
CA VAL A 46 2.59 -4.94 -15.01
C VAL A 46 1.77 -3.65 -14.96
N ALA A 47 2.10 -2.67 -15.81
CA ALA A 47 1.31 -1.44 -15.89
C ALA A 47 -0.07 -1.78 -16.48
N ALA A 48 -1.15 -1.43 -15.78
CA ALA A 48 -2.51 -1.76 -16.20
C ALA A 48 -2.85 -1.18 -17.59
N ALA A 49 -2.36 0.04 -17.86
CA ALA A 49 -2.62 0.74 -19.11
C ALA A 49 -1.99 0.08 -20.35
N THR A 50 -0.84 -0.60 -20.21
CA THR A 50 -0.07 -1.13 -21.35
C THR A 50 0.11 -2.64 -21.32
N GLY A 51 -0.12 -3.29 -20.18
CA GLY A 51 0.21 -4.69 -19.93
C GLY A 51 1.72 -4.99 -19.90
N GLN A 52 2.57 -3.96 -19.94
CA GLN A 52 4.03 -4.11 -20.01
C GLN A 52 4.68 -4.03 -18.63
N ALA A 53 5.87 -4.64 -18.51
CA ALA A 53 6.72 -4.45 -17.35
C ALA A 53 7.10 -2.98 -17.18
N LEU A 54 7.11 -2.52 -15.92
CA LEU A 54 7.65 -1.21 -15.58
C LEU A 54 9.18 -1.30 -15.54
N ALA A 55 9.86 -0.17 -15.80
CA ALA A 55 11.28 -0.04 -15.49
C ALA A 55 11.54 -0.37 -14.02
N LEU A 56 12.64 -1.05 -13.71
CA LEU A 56 12.92 -1.60 -12.37
C LEU A 56 12.81 -0.55 -11.25
N ASP A 57 13.41 0.63 -11.42
CA ASP A 57 13.36 1.69 -10.39
C ASP A 57 11.93 2.20 -10.15
N GLU A 58 11.14 2.29 -11.22
CA GLU A 58 9.73 2.69 -11.14
C GLU A 58 8.90 1.58 -10.50
N LEU A 59 9.13 0.32 -10.89
CA LEU A 59 8.49 -0.85 -10.30
C LEU A 59 8.73 -0.92 -8.78
N VAL A 60 9.98 -0.76 -8.33
CA VAL A 60 10.34 -0.74 -6.91
C VAL A 60 9.60 0.38 -6.18
N THR A 61 9.53 1.57 -6.77
CA THR A 61 8.79 2.71 -6.22
C THR A 61 7.30 2.39 -6.07
N GLN A 62 6.65 1.88 -7.12
CA GLN A 62 5.23 1.56 -7.10
C GLN A 62 4.89 0.43 -6.12
N LEU A 63 5.74 -0.60 -6.03
CA LEU A 63 5.57 -1.69 -5.05
C LEU A 63 5.72 -1.19 -3.62
N SER A 64 6.67 -0.29 -3.35
CA SER A 64 6.82 0.32 -2.02
C SER A 64 5.57 1.09 -1.60
N ILE A 65 5.01 1.90 -2.50
CA ILE A 65 3.77 2.65 -2.26
C ILE A 65 2.60 1.68 -1.95
N ARG A 66 2.45 0.62 -2.75
CA ARG A 66 1.39 -0.38 -2.57
C ARG A 66 1.53 -1.16 -1.27
N LEU A 67 2.76 -1.56 -0.91
CA LEU A 67 3.06 -2.26 0.33
C LEU A 67 2.72 -1.39 1.55
N GLN A 68 3.14 -0.12 1.55
CA GLN A 68 2.81 0.82 2.63
C GLN A 68 1.31 1.01 2.79
N ALA A 69 0.57 1.13 1.68
CA ALA A 69 -0.89 1.24 1.70
C ALA A 69 -1.54 -0.02 2.29
N ALA A 70 -1.10 -1.21 1.87
CA ALA A 70 -1.60 -2.48 2.39
C ALA A 70 -1.31 -2.64 3.89
N THR A 71 -0.09 -2.32 4.34
CA THR A 71 0.27 -2.37 5.77
C THR A 71 -0.62 -1.46 6.62
N ARG A 72 -0.87 -0.22 6.16
CA ARG A 72 -1.79 0.70 6.85
C ARG A 72 -3.21 0.15 6.93
N GLN A 73 -3.72 -0.46 5.86
CA GLN A 73 -5.05 -1.08 5.87
C GLN A 73 -5.11 -2.25 6.85
N ILE A 74 -4.07 -3.08 6.90
CA ILE A 74 -3.98 -4.20 7.86
C ILE A 74 -3.95 -3.68 9.29
N GLU A 75 -3.19 -2.63 9.58
CA GLU A 75 -3.13 -2.01 10.91
C GLU A 75 -4.50 -1.45 11.35
N GLN A 76 -5.22 -0.80 10.44
CA GLN A 76 -6.57 -0.30 10.70
C GLN A 76 -7.57 -1.43 10.99
N LEU A 77 -7.44 -2.57 10.31
CA LEU A 77 -8.29 -3.75 10.54
C LEU A 77 -7.93 -4.48 11.84
N LYS A 78 -6.65 -4.51 12.22
CA LYS A 78 -6.20 -5.14 13.48
C LYS A 78 -6.55 -4.31 14.71
N ASN A 79 -6.45 -2.99 14.59
CA ASN A 79 -6.80 -2.05 15.64
C ASN A 79 -7.97 -1.19 15.14
N PRO A 80 -9.19 -1.76 15.02
CA PRO A 80 -10.35 -0.96 14.68
C PRO A 80 -10.47 0.10 15.77
N GLN A 81 -10.14 1.36 15.43
CA GLN A 81 -10.50 2.45 16.29
C GLN A 81 -12.01 2.36 16.46
N ALA A 82 -12.49 2.30 17.71
CA ALA A 82 -13.92 2.41 17.98
C ALA A 82 -14.40 3.64 17.19
N SER A 83 -15.27 3.42 16.21
CA SER A 83 -15.80 4.49 15.34
C SER A 83 -17.23 4.85 15.72
N GLY A 84 -17.74 4.27 16.80
CA GLY A 84 -19.05 4.55 17.40
C GLY A 84 -18.95 5.52 18.58
N PRO A 85 -20.09 5.85 19.23
CA PRO A 85 -20.14 6.71 20.42
C PRO A 85 -19.17 6.27 21.53
N GLU A 86 -18.87 4.98 21.64
CA GLU A 86 -17.89 4.36 22.56
C GLU A 86 -16.48 4.91 22.42
N ALA A 87 -16.07 5.41 21.25
CA ALA A 87 -14.79 6.09 21.04
C ALA A 87 -14.66 7.36 21.90
N THR A 88 -15.80 8.02 22.13
CA THR A 88 -15.91 9.25 22.92
C THR A 88 -15.93 8.94 24.41
N TYR A 89 -16.43 7.76 24.80
CA TYR A 89 -16.43 7.29 26.20
C TYR A 89 -15.07 6.71 26.63
N GLN A 90 -14.33 6.08 25.73
CA GLN A 90 -13.01 5.49 26.02
C GLN A 90 -11.83 6.47 25.83
N GLY A 91 -12.05 7.60 25.16
CA GLY A 91 -11.06 8.67 25.10
C GLY A 91 -10.94 9.38 26.44
N SER A 92 -9.83 9.18 27.17
CA SER A 92 -9.53 9.99 28.36
C SER A 92 -9.66 11.46 27.99
N ASN A 93 -10.62 12.14 28.64
CA ASN A 93 -10.92 13.55 28.40
C ASN A 93 -9.78 14.41 28.97
N ARG A 94 -8.66 14.47 28.24
CA ARG A 94 -7.44 15.24 28.59
C ARG A 94 -7.42 16.65 27.99
N ARG A 95 -8.51 17.09 27.32
CA ARG A 95 -8.57 18.38 26.62
C ARG A 95 -9.22 19.51 27.44
N GLY A 96 -9.14 19.45 28.77
CA GLY A 96 -9.60 20.53 29.66
C GLY A 96 -8.82 20.55 30.98
N ALA A 97 -8.79 21.70 31.65
CA ALA A 97 -8.03 21.98 32.88
C ALA A 97 -8.56 21.26 34.15
N GLY A 98 -9.16 20.08 34.02
CA GLY A 98 -9.80 19.33 35.10
C GLY A 98 -9.85 17.83 34.85
N GLY A 99 -8.76 17.25 34.34
CA GLY A 99 -8.66 15.83 34.03
C GLY A 99 -8.65 14.94 35.28
N THR A 100 -9.81 14.71 35.88
CA THR A 100 -10.00 13.69 36.92
C THR A 100 -10.98 12.64 36.41
N ASN A 101 -10.51 11.42 36.18
CA ASN A 101 -11.38 10.26 36.02
C ASN A 101 -11.78 9.81 37.43
N TYR A 102 -13.03 10.06 37.83
CA TYR A 102 -13.59 9.48 39.05
C TYR A 102 -14.18 8.10 38.71
N THR A 103 -13.54 7.05 39.20
CA THR A 103 -14.14 5.70 39.31
C THR A 103 -14.50 5.49 40.77
N GLY A 104 -15.79 5.67 41.08
CA GLY A 104 -16.38 5.23 42.35
C GLY A 104 -16.49 3.71 42.38
N ASP A 105 -16.34 3.16 43.58
CA ASP A 105 -16.33 1.76 43.97
C ASP A 105 -17.67 1.02 43.82
#